data_AF-A0A0M8MFS4-F1
#
_entry.id   AF-A0A0M8MFS4-F1
#
_cell.length_a   1.000
_cell.length_b   1.000
_cell.length_c   1.000
_cell.angle_alpha   90.00
_cell.angle_beta   90.00
_cell.angle_gamma   90.00
#
_symmetry.space_group_name_H-M   'P 1'
#
loop_
_entity.id
_entity.type
_entity.pdbx_description
1 polymer ?
#
loop_
_entity_poly.entity_id
_entity_poly.type
_entity_poly.pdbx_seq_one_letter_code
_entity_poly.pdbx_strand_id
1 'polypeptide(L)'
;MKRSLLLATATVTALAVIATGCTATPLGNPDSAPRIDHIHGIAEDPRGDDLLIATHNGIFTLDPGGKISGPIGGHDFDAMGFTAWKDTLFASGHPGEDTPPELGAPNLGIIRSDDYGNSWSPIALNGTTDFHVLTAGPDGVLYGIPSSQVNLLTSTDEGSTWTERAPLGAADLAATESGVYAAAEEGLLLSTDGGNTFTPVDAAPVLYALEARTDGTLLGAGTDGVLWSQDESGAWQQLESLRGAVQALSVIDERIILVDDRGIVEISTNGTTVLSPAQ
;
A
#
# COMPACT_ATOMS: atom_id res chain seq x y z
N MET A 1 -9.69 -72.85 54.57
CA MET A 1 -10.05 -71.93 53.47
C MET A 1 -9.74 -70.51 53.95
N LYS A 2 -8.65 -69.92 53.46
CA LYS A 2 -8.16 -68.59 53.86
C LYS A 2 -8.87 -67.53 53.01
N ARG A 3 -9.48 -66.52 53.64
CA ARG A 3 -10.05 -65.33 52.98
C ARG A 3 -9.06 -64.16 53.17
N SER A 4 -8.50 -63.68 52.06
CA SER A 4 -7.63 -62.51 52.02
C SER A 4 -8.48 -61.27 51.74
N LEU A 5 -8.39 -60.24 52.58
CA LEU A 5 -8.90 -58.89 52.31
C LEU A 5 -7.87 -58.12 51.48
N LEU A 6 -8.27 -57.56 50.34
CA LEU A 6 -7.51 -56.53 49.62
C LEU A 6 -7.94 -55.14 50.12
N LEU A 7 -6.95 -54.33 50.52
CA LEU A 7 -7.09 -52.89 50.74
C LEU A 7 -7.19 -52.17 49.39
N ALA A 8 -8.21 -51.32 49.22
CA ALA A 8 -8.31 -50.37 48.12
C ALA A 8 -7.77 -49.00 48.57
N THR A 9 -6.71 -48.53 47.92
CA THR A 9 -6.11 -47.21 48.12
C THR A 9 -6.92 -46.16 47.34
N ALA A 10 -7.45 -45.16 48.02
CA ALA A 10 -8.14 -44.03 47.40
C ALA A 10 -7.14 -42.88 47.17
N THR A 11 -6.90 -42.54 45.90
CA THR A 11 -6.14 -41.35 45.48
C THR A 11 -7.08 -40.15 45.37
N VAL A 12 -6.81 -39.10 46.14
CA VAL A 12 -7.52 -37.81 46.05
C VAL A 12 -6.75 -36.90 45.10
N THR A 13 -7.31 -36.59 43.95
CA THR A 13 -6.78 -35.62 42.98
C THR A 13 -7.26 -34.22 43.37
N ALA A 14 -6.32 -33.35 43.75
CA ALA A 14 -6.61 -31.94 44.02
C ALA A 14 -6.78 -31.17 42.71
N LEU A 15 -7.97 -30.61 42.51
CA LEU A 15 -8.31 -29.78 41.36
C LEU A 15 -7.91 -28.32 41.65
N ALA A 16 -6.87 -27.82 40.98
CA ALA A 16 -6.47 -26.42 41.06
C ALA A 16 -7.38 -25.56 40.17
N VAL A 17 -8.22 -24.72 40.78
CA VAL A 17 -9.01 -23.71 40.08
C VAL A 17 -8.10 -22.53 39.75
N ILE A 18 -7.80 -22.32 38.48
CA ILE A 18 -7.09 -21.13 37.99
C ILE A 18 -8.16 -20.08 37.70
N ALA A 19 -8.28 -19.07 38.57
CA ALA A 19 -9.08 -17.88 38.29
C ALA A 19 -8.29 -17.00 37.30
N THR A 20 -8.65 -17.04 36.02
CA THR A 20 -8.18 -16.08 35.03
C THR A 20 -8.81 -14.72 35.32
N GLY A 21 -8.03 -13.82 35.91
CA GLY A 21 -8.40 -12.41 36.00
C GLY A 21 -8.38 -11.79 34.60
N CYS A 22 -9.55 -11.34 34.13
CA CYS A 22 -9.64 -10.48 32.95
C CYS A 22 -8.92 -9.16 33.25
N THR A 23 -7.73 -8.97 32.70
CA THR A 23 -7.15 -7.63 32.56
C THR A 23 -7.95 -6.92 31.47
N ALA A 24 -8.76 -5.94 31.85
CA ALA A 24 -9.33 -5.01 30.90
C ALA A 24 -8.17 -4.31 30.18
N THR A 25 -8.14 -4.41 28.85
CA THR A 25 -7.27 -3.58 28.00
C THR A 25 -7.54 -2.12 28.34
N PRO A 26 -6.50 -1.28 28.56
CA PRO A 26 -6.72 0.15 28.70
C PRO A 26 -7.36 0.65 27.41
N LEU A 27 -8.53 1.26 27.50
CA LEU A 27 -9.06 2.07 26.40
C LEU A 27 -8.01 3.12 26.07
N GLY A 28 -7.55 3.14 24.82
CA GLY A 28 -6.58 4.11 24.32
C GLY A 28 -7.05 5.52 24.65
N ASN A 29 -6.09 6.40 24.96
CA ASN A 29 -6.38 7.79 25.26
C ASN A 29 -6.92 8.45 23.96
N PRO A 30 -8.13 9.03 23.93
CA PRO A 30 -8.69 9.61 22.71
C PRO A 30 -7.89 10.81 22.17
N ASP A 31 -6.90 11.29 22.93
CA ASP A 31 -5.98 12.39 22.57
C ASP A 31 -4.61 11.91 22.04
N SER A 32 -4.35 10.61 21.88
CA SER A 32 -3.13 10.16 21.19
C SER A 32 -3.30 10.28 19.68
N ALA A 33 -2.31 10.87 19.00
CA ALA A 33 -2.26 10.89 17.54
C ALA A 33 -2.45 9.47 16.98
N PRO A 34 -3.14 9.30 15.83
CA PRO A 34 -3.32 7.99 15.24
C PRO A 34 -1.95 7.34 14.99
N ARG A 35 -1.80 6.07 15.36
CA ARG A 35 -0.60 5.31 15.02
C ARG A 35 -0.73 4.89 13.56
N ILE A 36 0.18 5.37 12.72
CA ILE A 36 0.33 4.86 11.37
C ILE A 36 1.15 3.57 11.44
N ASP A 37 0.57 2.47 10.97
CA ASP A 37 1.27 1.20 10.72
C ASP A 37 1.97 1.26 9.33
N HIS A 38 2.33 0.13 8.70
CA HIS A 38 2.94 0.19 7.36
C HIS A 38 2.10 1.06 6.41
N ILE A 39 2.80 1.92 5.67
CA ILE A 39 2.23 2.79 4.64
C ILE A 39 2.40 2.09 3.30
N HIS A 40 1.30 1.89 2.60
CA HIS A 40 1.26 1.22 1.29
C HIS A 40 1.24 2.19 0.12
N GLY A 41 0.78 3.42 0.33
CA GLY A 41 0.69 4.41 -0.73
C GLY A 41 0.54 5.83 -0.18
N ILE A 42 0.99 6.80 -0.98
CA ILE A 42 0.83 8.23 -0.73
C ILE A 42 0.28 8.87 -2.00
N ALA A 43 -0.72 9.72 -1.86
CA ALA A 43 -1.21 10.56 -2.96
C ALA A 43 -1.48 11.99 -2.47
N GLU A 44 -1.57 12.92 -3.41
CA GLU A 44 -2.12 14.24 -3.15
C GLU A 44 -3.60 14.14 -2.73
N ASP A 45 -4.04 14.91 -1.74
CA ASP A 45 -5.45 15.09 -1.49
C ASP A 45 -6.02 16.12 -2.47
N PRO A 46 -6.88 15.74 -3.43
CA PRO A 46 -7.39 16.67 -4.45
C PRO A 46 -8.26 17.82 -3.87
N ARG A 47 -8.56 17.81 -2.57
CA ARG A 47 -9.30 18.88 -1.88
C ARG A 47 -8.43 20.05 -1.42
N GLY A 48 -7.10 19.90 -1.35
CA GLY A 48 -6.22 20.92 -0.79
C GLY A 48 -4.75 20.50 -0.71
N ASP A 49 -4.04 21.03 0.30
CA ASP A 49 -2.59 20.85 0.43
C ASP A 49 -2.19 19.60 1.26
N ASP A 50 -3.18 18.81 1.71
CA ASP A 50 -2.96 17.60 2.50
C ASP A 50 -2.46 16.44 1.61
N LEU A 51 -1.83 15.45 2.23
CA LEU A 51 -1.50 14.16 1.61
C LEU A 51 -2.48 13.09 2.09
N LEU A 52 -2.90 12.20 1.18
CA LEU A 52 -3.57 10.95 1.51
C LEU A 52 -2.53 9.88 1.82
N ILE A 53 -2.65 9.23 2.98
CA ILE A 53 -1.74 8.19 3.45
C ILE A 53 -2.51 6.87 3.57
N ALA A 54 -2.24 5.92 2.68
CA ALA A 54 -2.85 4.59 2.70
C ALA A 54 -2.09 3.66 3.63
N THR A 55 -2.79 3.02 4.55
CA THR A 55 -2.18 2.22 5.63
C THR A 55 -2.91 0.89 5.83
N HIS A 56 -2.40 0.06 6.73
CA HIS A 56 -3.09 -1.15 7.20
C HIS A 56 -4.43 -0.89 7.91
N ASN A 57 -4.72 0.33 8.38
CA ASN A 57 -5.94 0.64 9.15
C ASN A 57 -6.71 1.83 8.53
N GLY A 58 -6.80 1.86 7.21
CA GLY A 58 -7.52 2.87 6.45
C GLY A 58 -6.63 3.96 5.85
N ILE A 59 -7.29 4.99 5.32
CA ILE A 59 -6.66 6.15 4.67
C ILE A 59 -6.69 7.33 5.62
N PHE A 60 -5.54 7.98 5.83
CA PHE A 60 -5.40 9.17 6.69
C PHE A 60 -5.08 10.41 5.85
N THR A 61 -5.27 11.60 6.41
CA THR A 61 -4.68 12.83 5.87
C THR A 61 -3.44 13.23 6.67
N LEU A 62 -2.44 13.78 6.00
CA LEU A 62 -1.29 14.44 6.59
C LEU A 62 -1.25 15.88 6.11
N ASP A 63 -1.39 16.84 7.02
CA ASP A 63 -1.33 18.25 6.68
C ASP A 63 0.12 18.74 6.48
N PRO A 64 0.34 19.90 5.81
CA PRO A 64 1.68 20.48 5.64
C PRO A 64 2.41 20.80 6.95
N GLY A 65 1.69 20.86 8.08
CA GLY A 65 2.25 21.04 9.42
C GLY A 65 2.73 19.73 10.07
N GLY A 66 2.57 18.59 9.39
CA GLY A 66 2.97 17.28 9.88
C GLY A 66 1.91 16.58 10.74
N LYS A 67 0.69 17.10 10.81
CA LYS A 67 -0.38 16.51 11.62
C LYS A 67 -1.15 15.47 10.82
N ILE A 68 -1.23 14.27 11.39
CA ILE A 68 -2.03 13.15 10.85
C ILE A 68 -3.46 13.22 11.42
N SER A 69 -4.47 13.05 10.55
CA SER A 69 -5.89 12.97 10.91
C SER A 69 -6.57 11.79 10.22
N GLY A 70 -7.51 11.12 10.88
CA GLY A 70 -8.26 10.00 10.30
C GLY A 70 -8.40 8.78 11.22
N PRO A 71 -8.74 7.60 10.64
CA PRO A 71 -8.92 7.36 9.21
C PRO A 71 -10.13 8.11 8.64
N ILE A 72 -10.08 8.49 7.36
CA ILE A 72 -11.16 9.20 6.66
C ILE A 72 -12.41 8.31 6.67
N GLY A 73 -13.56 8.89 7.00
CA GLY A 73 -14.83 8.15 7.11
C GLY A 73 -14.91 7.13 8.25
N GLY A 74 -13.83 6.95 9.03
CA GLY A 74 -13.76 5.93 10.07
C GLY A 74 -13.54 4.51 9.54
N HIS A 75 -13.11 4.34 8.29
CA HIS A 75 -12.88 3.03 7.68
C HIS A 75 -11.55 2.43 8.14
N ASP A 76 -11.54 1.14 8.49
CA ASP A 76 -10.41 0.43 9.11
C ASP A 76 -9.77 -0.63 8.20
N PHE A 77 -10.12 -0.67 6.91
CA PHE A 77 -9.59 -1.66 5.98
C PHE A 77 -8.10 -1.48 5.70
N ASP A 78 -7.45 -2.59 5.36
CA ASP A 78 -6.06 -2.63 4.93
C ASP A 78 -5.94 -2.21 3.47
N ALA A 79 -5.38 -1.02 3.22
CA ALA A 79 -5.28 -0.42 1.90
C ALA A 79 -3.95 -0.76 1.21
N MET A 80 -3.68 -2.05 0.98
CA MET A 80 -2.42 -2.56 0.40
C MET A 80 -2.15 -2.11 -1.03
N GLY A 81 -3.20 -1.98 -1.84
CA GLY A 81 -3.13 -1.32 -3.14
C GLY A 81 -3.92 -0.03 -3.05
N PHE A 82 -3.31 1.09 -3.42
CA PHE A 82 -3.98 2.40 -3.38
C PHE A 82 -3.50 3.26 -4.54
N THR A 83 -4.44 3.86 -5.26
CA THR A 83 -4.13 4.85 -6.29
C THR A 83 -5.26 5.86 -6.43
N ALA A 84 -4.93 7.04 -6.94
CA ALA A 84 -5.87 8.10 -7.20
C ALA A 84 -5.81 8.49 -8.69
N TRP A 85 -6.97 8.81 -9.26
CA TRP A 85 -7.05 9.45 -10.56
C TRP A 85 -8.05 10.58 -10.50
N LYS A 86 -7.55 11.82 -10.61
CA LYS A 86 -8.31 13.04 -10.35
C LYS A 86 -8.93 12.98 -8.94
N ASP A 87 -10.25 13.14 -8.84
CA ASP A 87 -11.00 13.10 -7.59
C ASP A 87 -11.40 11.68 -7.16
N THR A 88 -11.08 10.65 -7.96
CA THR A 88 -11.48 9.26 -7.68
C THR A 88 -10.36 8.50 -7.00
N LEU A 89 -10.68 7.81 -5.91
CA LEU A 89 -9.75 6.93 -5.21
C LEU A 89 -10.11 5.48 -5.47
N PHE A 90 -9.09 4.66 -5.66
CA PHE A 90 -9.21 3.20 -5.77
C PHE A 90 -8.34 2.56 -4.70
N ALA A 91 -8.88 1.55 -4.03
CA ALA A 91 -8.14 0.78 -3.05
C ALA A 91 -8.40 -0.72 -3.20
N SER A 92 -7.46 -1.51 -2.70
CA SER A 92 -7.51 -2.96 -2.62
C SER A 92 -6.79 -3.43 -1.37
N GLY A 93 -7.14 -4.63 -0.89
CA GLY A 93 -6.50 -5.26 0.26
C GLY A 93 -7.49 -6.10 1.05
N HIS A 94 -7.45 -6.00 2.38
CA HIS A 94 -8.26 -6.80 3.28
C HIS A 94 -9.27 -5.96 4.07
N PRO A 95 -10.48 -6.49 4.34
CA PRO A 95 -11.40 -5.83 5.25
C PRO A 95 -10.82 -5.82 6.68
N GLY A 96 -11.04 -4.71 7.39
CA GLY A 96 -10.83 -4.61 8.83
C GLY A 96 -11.96 -5.24 9.64
N GLU A 97 -11.91 -5.09 10.97
CA GLU A 97 -12.92 -5.63 11.89
C GLU A 97 -14.28 -4.96 11.69
N ASP A 98 -14.28 -3.64 11.48
CA ASP A 98 -15.48 -2.82 11.31
C ASP A 98 -15.84 -2.57 9.85
N THR A 99 -15.07 -3.11 8.91
CA THR A 99 -15.31 -2.95 7.47
C THR A 99 -16.63 -3.61 7.05
N PRO A 100 -17.53 -2.88 6.36
CA PRO A 100 -18.81 -3.43 5.94
C PRO A 100 -18.66 -4.67 5.03
N PRO A 101 -19.38 -5.79 5.32
CA PRO A 101 -19.23 -7.04 4.56
C PRO A 101 -19.50 -6.91 3.05
N GLU A 102 -20.30 -5.93 2.64
CA GLU A 102 -20.57 -5.62 1.23
C GLU A 102 -19.33 -5.18 0.44
N LEU A 103 -18.29 -4.64 1.11
CA LEU A 103 -17.03 -4.28 0.45
C LEU A 103 -16.19 -5.51 0.07
N GLY A 104 -16.47 -6.67 0.67
CA GLY A 104 -15.87 -7.96 0.33
C GLY A 104 -15.02 -8.58 1.44
N ALA A 105 -14.99 -9.90 1.49
CA ALA A 105 -14.15 -10.70 2.38
C ALA A 105 -13.83 -12.07 1.75
N PRO A 106 -12.64 -12.67 1.97
CA PRO A 106 -11.52 -12.16 2.79
C PRO A 106 -10.67 -11.08 2.09
N ASN A 107 -10.93 -10.83 0.81
CA ASN A 107 -10.25 -9.82 0.02
C ASN A 107 -11.27 -8.76 -0.42
N LEU A 108 -10.88 -7.50 -0.39
CA LEU A 108 -11.72 -6.40 -0.84
C LEU A 108 -11.93 -6.39 -2.35
N GLY A 109 -11.09 -7.03 -3.16
CA GLY A 109 -11.11 -6.77 -4.61
C GLY A 109 -10.67 -5.34 -4.88
N ILE A 110 -11.36 -4.67 -5.79
CA ILE A 110 -11.23 -3.23 -5.99
C ILE A 110 -12.45 -2.55 -5.35
N ILE A 111 -12.18 -1.57 -4.50
CA ILE A 111 -13.16 -0.63 -3.96
C ILE A 111 -12.85 0.77 -4.48
N ARG A 112 -13.89 1.59 -4.63
CA ARG A 112 -13.82 2.95 -5.16
C ARG A 112 -14.46 3.95 -4.22
N SER A 113 -13.86 5.13 -4.14
CA SER A 113 -14.46 6.31 -3.51
C SER A 113 -14.52 7.47 -4.49
N ASP A 114 -15.70 8.09 -4.58
CA ASP A 114 -15.97 9.31 -5.37
C ASP A 114 -16.15 10.56 -4.49
N ASP A 115 -15.89 10.42 -3.19
CA ASP A 115 -16.07 11.47 -2.18
C ASP A 115 -14.85 11.61 -1.26
N TYR A 116 -13.67 11.40 -1.85
CA TYR A 116 -12.37 11.62 -1.20
C TYR A 116 -12.15 10.75 0.04
N GLY A 117 -12.59 9.49 -0.04
CA GLY A 117 -12.40 8.46 0.98
C GLY A 117 -13.47 8.44 2.08
N ASN A 118 -14.49 9.30 2.03
CA ASN A 118 -15.56 9.33 3.05
C ASN A 118 -16.46 8.09 2.97
N SER A 119 -16.75 7.61 1.77
CA SER A 119 -17.47 6.36 1.52
C SER A 119 -16.83 5.56 0.39
N TRP A 120 -17.03 4.24 0.44
CA TRP A 120 -16.45 3.29 -0.50
C TRP A 120 -17.54 2.38 -1.06
N SER A 121 -17.40 2.01 -2.33
CA SER A 121 -18.26 1.03 -3.00
C SER A 121 -17.43 -0.13 -3.53
N PRO A 122 -17.95 -1.37 -3.47
CA PRO A 122 -17.33 -2.51 -4.15
C PRO A 122 -17.52 -2.37 -5.67
N ILE A 123 -16.46 -2.51 -6.47
CA ILE A 123 -16.58 -2.39 -7.93
C ILE A 123 -16.24 -3.66 -8.69
N ALA A 124 -15.19 -4.39 -8.30
CA ALA A 124 -14.77 -5.59 -9.01
C ALA A 124 -13.97 -6.54 -8.11
N LEU A 125 -14.03 -7.84 -8.40
CA LEU A 125 -13.18 -8.88 -7.78
C LEU A 125 -13.31 -9.02 -6.25
N ASN A 126 -14.32 -8.39 -5.64
CA ASN A 126 -14.59 -8.43 -4.21
C ASN A 126 -14.78 -9.87 -3.73
N GLY A 127 -14.18 -10.20 -2.59
CA GLY A 127 -14.15 -11.55 -2.01
C GLY A 127 -13.29 -12.56 -2.77
N THR A 128 -12.64 -12.17 -3.88
CA THR A 128 -11.86 -13.09 -4.72
C THR A 128 -10.36 -12.87 -4.55
N THR A 129 -9.86 -11.68 -4.85
CA THR A 129 -8.43 -11.34 -4.81
C THR A 129 -8.24 -9.92 -4.33
N ASP A 130 -7.01 -9.58 -3.97
CA ASP A 130 -6.55 -8.24 -3.62
C ASP A 130 -5.33 -7.88 -4.47
N PHE A 131 -4.99 -6.60 -4.51
CA PHE A 131 -3.90 -6.05 -5.27
C PHE A 131 -2.95 -5.37 -4.30
N HIS A 132 -1.69 -5.77 -4.31
CA HIS A 132 -0.62 -5.07 -3.57
C HIS A 132 0.09 -4.07 -4.47
N VAL A 133 -0.10 -4.18 -5.78
CA VAL A 133 0.38 -3.24 -6.78
C VAL A 133 -0.81 -2.78 -7.60
N LEU A 134 -1.10 -1.49 -7.52
CA LEU A 134 -2.22 -0.84 -8.20
C LEU A 134 -1.80 0.59 -8.55
N THR A 135 -1.83 0.95 -9.82
CA THR A 135 -1.47 2.29 -10.30
C THR A 135 -2.45 2.77 -11.37
N ALA A 136 -2.64 4.08 -11.45
CA ALA A 136 -3.43 4.73 -12.49
C ALA A 136 -2.51 5.46 -13.48
N GLY A 137 -2.75 5.25 -14.78
CA GLY A 137 -2.13 6.05 -15.83
C GLY A 137 -2.71 7.46 -15.93
N PRO A 138 -2.00 8.38 -16.61
CA PRO A 138 -2.50 9.75 -16.82
C PRO A 138 -3.83 9.78 -17.59
N ASP A 139 -4.09 8.78 -18.42
CA ASP A 139 -5.33 8.58 -19.18
C ASP A 139 -6.47 7.91 -18.38
N GLY A 140 -6.21 7.51 -17.14
CA GLY A 140 -7.17 6.85 -16.25
C GLY A 140 -7.24 5.34 -16.39
N VAL A 141 -6.37 4.72 -17.20
CA VAL A 141 -6.24 3.27 -17.24
C VAL A 141 -5.64 2.78 -15.93
N LEU A 142 -6.30 1.83 -15.28
CA LEU A 142 -5.78 1.19 -14.07
C LEU A 142 -4.96 -0.04 -14.46
N TYR A 143 -3.80 -0.19 -13.82
CA TYR A 143 -2.91 -1.32 -13.93
C TYR A 143 -2.73 -1.94 -12.56
N GLY A 144 -2.81 -3.27 -12.46
CA GLY A 144 -2.63 -3.93 -11.18
C GLY A 144 -2.17 -5.37 -11.29
N ILE A 145 -1.43 -5.81 -10.28
CA ILE A 145 -1.00 -7.21 -10.13
C ILE A 145 -1.74 -7.80 -8.93
N PRO A 146 -2.72 -8.69 -9.15
CA PRO A 146 -3.45 -9.34 -8.08
C PRO A 146 -2.58 -10.38 -7.36
N SER A 147 -2.76 -10.55 -6.05
CA SER A 147 -1.97 -11.51 -5.26
C SER A 147 -2.21 -12.99 -5.65
N SER A 148 -3.36 -13.26 -6.27
CA SER A 148 -3.82 -14.62 -6.62
C SER A 148 -3.24 -15.17 -7.92
N GLN A 149 -2.60 -14.34 -8.76
CA GLN A 149 -2.07 -14.75 -10.06
C GLN A 149 -0.88 -13.87 -10.48
N VAL A 150 -0.15 -14.30 -11.51
CA VAL A 150 1.09 -13.64 -11.95
C VAL A 150 0.90 -12.75 -13.17
N ASN A 151 -0.34 -12.48 -13.59
CA ASN A 151 -0.63 -11.66 -14.76
C ASN A 151 -0.94 -10.23 -14.36
N LEU A 152 -0.39 -9.28 -15.11
CA LEU A 152 -0.89 -7.90 -15.09
C LEU A 152 -2.36 -7.91 -15.50
N LEU A 153 -3.18 -7.16 -14.76
CA LEU A 153 -4.55 -6.83 -15.12
C LEU A 153 -4.63 -5.35 -15.50
N THR A 154 -5.44 -5.03 -16.50
CA THR A 154 -5.72 -3.64 -16.91
C THR A 154 -7.21 -3.36 -16.94
N SER A 155 -7.64 -2.19 -16.46
CA SER A 155 -9.00 -1.69 -16.59
C SER A 155 -9.02 -0.34 -17.30
N THR A 156 -9.91 -0.19 -18.27
CA THR A 156 -10.11 1.07 -19.03
C THR A 156 -11.47 1.70 -18.73
N ASP A 157 -12.15 1.25 -17.68
CA ASP A 157 -13.51 1.62 -17.30
C ASP A 157 -13.61 1.85 -15.78
N GLU A 158 -12.62 2.57 -15.26
CA GLU A 158 -12.53 3.00 -13.85
C GLU A 158 -12.65 1.81 -12.88
N GLY A 159 -11.96 0.72 -13.20
CA GLY A 159 -11.85 -0.48 -12.37
C GLY A 159 -13.04 -1.45 -12.43
N SER A 160 -14.05 -1.17 -13.26
CA SER A 160 -15.28 -1.98 -13.33
C SER A 160 -15.04 -3.35 -13.98
N THR A 161 -14.24 -3.39 -15.04
CA THR A 161 -13.84 -4.64 -15.70
C THR A 161 -12.33 -4.70 -15.93
N TRP A 162 -11.78 -5.92 -15.86
CA TRP A 162 -10.35 -6.16 -15.92
C TRP A 162 -10.01 -7.16 -17.01
N THR A 163 -8.95 -6.86 -17.78
CA THR A 163 -8.42 -7.70 -18.85
C THR A 163 -7.05 -8.22 -18.46
N GLU A 164 -6.84 -9.53 -18.59
CA GLU A 164 -5.53 -10.16 -18.42
C GLU A 164 -4.55 -9.76 -19.53
N ARG A 165 -3.33 -9.45 -19.10
CA ARG A 165 -2.20 -9.10 -19.97
C ARG A 165 -1.04 -10.09 -19.76
N ALA A 166 0.17 -9.67 -20.10
CA ALA A 166 1.36 -10.48 -19.93
C ALA A 166 1.53 -10.96 -18.47
N PRO A 167 2.09 -12.17 -18.26
CA PRO A 167 2.67 -12.53 -16.97
C PRO A 167 3.75 -11.51 -16.60
N LEU A 168 3.67 -10.97 -15.39
CA LEU A 168 4.55 -9.94 -14.88
C LEU A 168 4.69 -10.10 -13.36
N GLY A 169 5.89 -10.42 -12.90
CA GLY A 169 6.28 -10.26 -11.50
C GLY A 169 6.96 -8.91 -11.35
N ALA A 170 6.33 -7.98 -10.63
CA ALA A 170 6.91 -6.67 -10.33
C ALA A 170 6.60 -6.28 -8.89
N ALA A 171 7.57 -5.61 -8.26
CA ALA A 171 7.39 -5.01 -6.95
C ALA A 171 6.53 -3.74 -7.03
N ASP A 172 6.58 -3.02 -8.16
CA ASP A 172 5.84 -1.78 -8.35
C ASP A 172 5.62 -1.47 -9.84
N LEU A 173 4.66 -0.58 -10.13
CA LEU A 173 4.30 -0.12 -11.46
C LEU A 173 4.18 1.41 -11.51
N ALA A 174 4.67 2.01 -12.59
CA ALA A 174 4.42 3.42 -12.88
C ALA A 174 3.96 3.59 -14.33
N ALA A 175 2.89 4.36 -14.54
CA ALA A 175 2.32 4.59 -15.86
C ALA A 175 2.58 6.02 -16.34
N THR A 176 2.97 6.14 -17.61
CA THR A 176 3.23 7.41 -18.30
C THR A 176 2.47 7.43 -19.62
N GLU A 177 2.47 8.57 -20.31
CA GLU A 177 1.97 8.67 -21.70
C GLU A 177 2.72 7.73 -22.68
N SER A 178 3.94 7.30 -22.35
CA SER A 178 4.73 6.39 -23.18
C SER A 178 4.40 4.91 -22.96
N GLY A 179 3.72 4.57 -21.85
CA GLY A 179 3.43 3.20 -21.46
C GLY A 179 3.55 2.95 -19.97
N VAL A 180 3.48 1.68 -19.59
CA VAL A 180 3.60 1.22 -18.20
C VAL A 180 4.98 0.60 -17.96
N TYR A 181 5.64 1.11 -16.93
CA TYR A 181 6.91 0.63 -16.43
C TYR A 181 6.68 -0.31 -15.23
N ALA A 182 7.55 -1.30 -15.10
CA ALA A 182 7.48 -2.29 -14.04
C ALA A 182 8.85 -2.51 -13.39
N ALA A 183 8.90 -2.33 -12.07
CA ALA A 183 10.07 -2.64 -11.26
C ALA A 183 10.11 -4.14 -10.96
N ALA A 184 10.75 -4.93 -11.84
CA ALA A 184 10.83 -6.39 -11.74
C ALA A 184 12.16 -6.85 -11.13
N GLU A 185 12.22 -8.12 -10.71
CA GLU A 185 13.45 -8.74 -10.18
C GLU A 185 14.60 -8.69 -11.20
N GLU A 186 14.29 -8.84 -12.49
CA GLU A 186 15.26 -8.78 -13.58
C GLU A 186 15.66 -7.35 -13.99
N GLY A 187 15.07 -6.33 -13.36
CA GLY A 187 15.30 -4.91 -13.65
C GLY A 187 14.04 -4.18 -14.10
N LEU A 188 14.22 -2.93 -14.56
CA LEU A 188 13.11 -2.13 -15.04
C LEU A 188 12.64 -2.61 -16.42
N LEU A 189 11.34 -2.87 -16.56
CA LEU A 189 10.69 -3.26 -17.80
C LEU A 189 9.74 -2.16 -18.27
N LEU A 190 9.53 -2.03 -19.58
CA LEU A 190 8.56 -1.12 -20.19
C LEU A 190 7.64 -1.89 -21.14
N SER A 191 6.34 -1.62 -21.04
CA SER A 191 5.35 -1.97 -22.05
C SER A 191 4.79 -0.71 -22.71
N THR A 192 4.88 -0.66 -24.04
CA THR A 192 4.31 0.41 -24.89
C THR A 192 3.04 -0.02 -25.61
N ASP A 193 2.54 -1.23 -25.34
CA ASP A 193 1.39 -1.84 -26.00
C ASP A 193 0.25 -2.18 -25.03
N GLY A 194 0.14 -1.44 -23.93
CA GLY A 194 -0.91 -1.59 -22.93
C GLY A 194 -0.75 -2.84 -22.05
N GLY A 195 0.49 -3.27 -21.80
CA GLY A 195 0.84 -4.40 -20.94
C GLY A 195 0.91 -5.75 -21.65
N ASN A 196 0.72 -5.82 -22.98
CA ASN A 196 0.70 -7.09 -23.71
C ASN A 196 2.12 -7.68 -23.86
N THR A 197 3.14 -6.84 -23.99
CA THR A 197 4.56 -7.24 -24.00
C THR A 197 5.41 -6.26 -23.21
N PHE A 198 6.51 -6.75 -22.64
CA PHE A 198 7.46 -5.97 -21.85
C PHE A 198 8.88 -6.15 -22.39
N THR A 199 9.64 -5.06 -22.45
CA THR A 199 11.05 -5.05 -22.84
C THR A 199 11.90 -4.41 -21.75
N PRO A 200 13.12 -4.91 -21.49
CA PRO A 200 14.04 -4.28 -20.53
C PRO A 200 14.37 -2.83 -20.90
N VAL A 201 14.50 -1.98 -19.89
CA VAL A 201 15.04 -0.62 -20.00
C VAL A 201 16.53 -0.66 -19.65
N ASP A 202 17.37 -0.48 -20.67
CA ASP A 202 18.82 -0.55 -20.50
C ASP A 202 19.34 0.52 -19.53
N ALA A 203 20.38 0.17 -18.76
CA ALA A 203 21.06 1.04 -17.80
C ALA A 203 20.19 1.60 -16.65
N ALA A 204 18.96 1.09 -16.49
CA ALA A 204 18.17 1.37 -15.30
C ALA A 204 18.75 0.66 -14.06
N PRO A 205 18.74 1.31 -12.89
CA PRO A 205 19.01 0.63 -11.62
C PRO A 205 17.94 -0.44 -11.34
N VAL A 206 18.27 -1.40 -10.45
CA VAL A 206 17.28 -2.37 -9.98
C VAL A 206 16.44 -1.71 -8.87
N LEU A 207 15.20 -1.36 -9.23
CA LEU A 207 14.26 -0.63 -8.40
C LEU A 207 13.26 -1.58 -7.73
N TYR A 208 12.72 -1.17 -6.59
CA TYR A 208 11.61 -1.87 -5.91
C TYR A 208 10.41 -0.97 -5.57
N ALA A 209 10.56 0.35 -5.69
CA ALA A 209 9.48 1.32 -5.70
C ALA A 209 9.72 2.28 -6.87
N LEU A 210 8.66 2.69 -7.55
CA LEU A 210 8.73 3.38 -8.83
C LEU A 210 7.57 4.38 -8.96
N GLU A 211 7.92 5.62 -9.32
CA GLU A 211 6.94 6.67 -9.54
C GLU A 211 7.18 7.39 -10.86
N ALA A 212 6.09 7.78 -11.52
CA ALA A 212 6.12 8.57 -12.74
C ALA A 212 5.89 10.05 -12.42
N ARG A 213 6.70 10.92 -13.04
CA ARG A 213 6.47 12.36 -13.03
C ARG A 213 5.54 12.76 -14.15
N THR A 214 4.95 13.94 -14.03
CA THR A 214 4.05 14.52 -15.05
C THR A 214 4.74 14.76 -16.40
N ASP A 215 6.06 14.91 -16.42
CA ASP A 215 6.86 15.04 -17.65
C ASP A 215 7.21 13.68 -18.30
N GLY A 216 6.79 12.57 -17.69
CA GLY A 216 7.05 11.21 -18.14
C GLY A 216 8.39 10.62 -17.68
N THR A 217 9.22 11.38 -16.95
CA THR A 217 10.43 10.84 -16.32
C THR A 217 10.09 10.01 -15.08
N LEU A 218 11.01 9.14 -14.67
CA LEU A 218 10.82 8.23 -13.54
C LEU A 218 11.65 8.64 -12.32
N LEU A 219 11.15 8.27 -11.15
CA LEU A 219 11.85 8.25 -9.88
C LEU A 219 11.73 6.85 -9.29
N GLY A 220 12.74 6.33 -8.62
CA GLY A 220 12.58 5.06 -7.93
C GLY A 220 13.57 4.80 -6.80
N ALA A 221 13.14 3.98 -5.86
CA ALA A 221 14.00 3.46 -4.79
C ALA A 221 14.74 2.22 -5.28
N GLY A 222 16.08 2.30 -5.29
CA GLY A 222 16.96 1.21 -5.69
C GLY A 222 17.24 0.24 -4.56
N THR A 223 17.39 -1.04 -4.91
CA THR A 223 17.82 -2.12 -4.00
C THR A 223 19.22 -1.91 -3.39
N ASP A 224 19.98 -0.97 -3.95
CA ASP A 224 21.28 -0.51 -3.47
C ASP A 224 21.20 0.58 -2.38
N GLY A 225 19.99 0.95 -1.95
CA GLY A 225 19.77 1.96 -0.93
C GLY A 225 19.91 3.39 -1.46
N VAL A 226 19.67 3.59 -2.76
CA VAL A 226 19.75 4.89 -3.42
C VAL A 226 18.38 5.29 -3.98
N LEU A 227 18.03 6.56 -3.82
CA LEU A 227 16.93 7.17 -4.56
C LEU A 227 17.46 7.62 -5.92
N TRP A 228 16.90 7.06 -6.98
CA TRP A 228 17.32 7.28 -8.36
C TRP A 228 16.31 8.15 -9.10
N SER A 229 16.81 9.03 -9.96
CA SER A 229 15.99 9.86 -10.85
C SER A 229 16.43 9.66 -12.29
N GLN A 230 15.46 9.48 -13.18
CA GLN A 230 15.66 9.52 -14.62
C GLN A 230 15.56 10.97 -15.11
N ASP A 231 16.41 11.35 -16.06
CA ASP A 231 16.29 12.63 -16.79
C ASP A 231 15.55 12.45 -18.14
N GLU A 232 15.25 13.57 -18.82
CA GLU A 232 14.54 13.59 -20.11
C GLU A 232 15.25 12.79 -21.23
N SER A 233 16.56 12.54 -21.09
CA SER A 233 17.31 11.72 -22.05
C SER A 233 17.19 10.21 -21.77
N GLY A 234 16.54 9.85 -20.66
CA GLY A 234 16.41 8.49 -20.17
C GLY A 234 17.57 8.05 -19.26
N ALA A 235 18.53 8.93 -18.97
CA ALA A 235 19.69 8.60 -18.15
C ALA A 235 19.36 8.67 -16.66
N TRP A 236 19.94 7.75 -15.88
CA TRP A 236 19.70 7.62 -14.45
C TRP A 236 20.79 8.31 -13.63
N GLN A 237 20.36 9.07 -12.63
CA GLN A 237 21.23 9.82 -11.72
C GLN A 237 20.84 9.50 -10.27
N GLN A 238 21.86 9.34 -9.42
CA GLN A 238 21.65 9.21 -7.99
C GLN A 238 21.24 10.57 -7.40
N LEU A 239 20.11 10.60 -6.71
CA LEU A 239 19.59 11.80 -6.05
C LEU A 239 20.07 11.89 -4.59
N GLU A 240 19.79 10.87 -3.79
CA GLU A 240 20.19 10.78 -2.37
C GLU A 240 20.37 9.30 -1.94
N SER A 241 21.09 9.06 -0.84
CA SER A 241 21.08 7.76 -0.16
C SER A 241 19.87 7.62 0.77
N LEU A 242 19.12 6.54 0.63
CA LEU A 242 17.95 6.21 1.44
C LEU A 242 18.33 5.84 2.89
N ARG A 243 17.38 5.96 3.81
CA ARG A 243 17.51 5.51 5.21
C ARG A 243 16.58 4.32 5.45
N GLY A 244 17.12 3.12 5.27
CA GLY A 244 16.31 1.90 5.35
C GLY A 244 15.53 1.64 4.06
N ALA A 245 14.56 0.74 4.15
CA ALA A 245 13.68 0.41 3.03
C ALA A 245 12.55 1.44 2.90
N VAL A 246 12.26 1.83 1.66
CA VAL A 246 11.13 2.71 1.35
C VAL A 246 9.84 1.90 1.40
N GLN A 247 8.87 2.36 2.20
CA GLN A 247 7.55 1.71 2.31
C GLN A 247 6.58 2.25 1.27
N ALA A 248 6.62 3.56 1.01
CA ALA A 248 5.84 4.23 -0.02
C ALA A 248 6.64 5.39 -0.61
N LEU A 249 6.42 5.67 -1.88
CA LEU A 249 7.03 6.74 -2.65
C LEU A 249 5.92 7.47 -3.41
N SER A 250 6.03 8.78 -3.59
CA SER A 250 5.13 9.57 -4.42
C SER A 250 5.85 10.82 -4.92
N VAL A 251 5.45 11.33 -6.08
CA VAL A 251 5.90 12.62 -6.60
C VAL A 251 4.69 13.53 -6.79
N ILE A 252 4.69 14.66 -6.10
CA ILE A 252 3.60 15.65 -6.12
C ILE A 252 4.22 16.98 -6.51
N ASP A 253 3.92 17.42 -7.73
CA ASP A 253 4.67 18.47 -8.42
C ASP A 253 6.18 18.15 -8.43
N GLU A 254 6.99 19.01 -7.83
CA GLU A 254 8.45 18.85 -7.68
C GLU A 254 8.85 18.23 -6.34
N ARG A 255 7.88 17.87 -5.49
CA ARG A 255 8.10 17.33 -4.15
C ARG A 255 8.11 15.81 -4.23
N ILE A 256 9.18 15.21 -3.73
CA ILE A 256 9.27 13.77 -3.55
C ILE A 256 8.84 13.47 -2.12
N ILE A 257 7.79 12.69 -1.94
CA ILE A 257 7.37 12.19 -0.64
C ILE A 257 7.76 10.72 -0.55
N LEU A 258 8.45 10.34 0.52
CA LEU A 258 8.78 8.94 0.78
C LEU A 258 8.62 8.58 2.24
N VAL A 259 8.43 7.30 2.51
CA VAL A 259 8.39 6.74 3.86
C VAL A 259 9.59 5.84 4.06
N ASP A 260 10.45 6.17 5.02
CA ASP A 260 11.62 5.37 5.36
C ASP A 260 11.86 5.35 6.89
N ASP A 261 13.04 4.92 7.36
CA ASP A 261 13.36 4.84 8.79
C ASP A 261 13.22 6.18 9.55
N ARG A 262 13.16 7.30 8.84
CA ARG A 262 12.93 8.63 9.42
C ARG A 262 11.45 8.89 9.72
N GLY A 263 10.53 8.21 9.02
CA GLY A 263 9.10 8.51 8.97
C GLY A 263 8.68 8.97 7.57
N ILE A 264 7.69 9.86 7.51
CA ILE A 264 7.24 10.50 6.26
C ILE A 264 8.15 11.69 5.97
N VAL A 265 8.83 11.67 4.83
CA VAL A 265 9.88 12.61 4.44
C VAL A 265 9.51 13.28 3.13
N GLU A 266 9.68 14.60 3.08
CA GLU A 266 9.64 15.37 1.86
C GLU A 266 11.07 15.73 1.42
N ILE A 267 11.39 15.51 0.15
CA ILE A 267 12.59 16.02 -0.50
C ILE A 267 12.14 17.01 -1.57
N SER A 268 12.64 18.25 -1.49
CA SER A 268 12.34 19.32 -2.45
C SER A 268 13.58 20.15 -2.77
N THR A 269 13.43 21.15 -3.62
CA THR A 269 14.48 22.14 -3.92
C THR A 269 14.96 22.91 -2.68
N ASN A 270 14.15 22.97 -1.62
CA ASN A 270 14.51 23.60 -0.34
C ASN A 270 15.27 22.65 0.60
N GLY A 271 15.48 21.40 0.21
CA GLY A 271 16.14 20.36 0.99
C GLY A 271 15.16 19.30 1.51
N THR A 272 15.63 18.52 2.48
CA THR A 272 14.92 17.37 3.03
C THR A 272 14.28 17.70 4.38
N THR A 273 12.98 17.45 4.52
CA THR A 273 12.19 17.70 5.73
C THR A 273 11.49 16.42 6.18
N VAL A 274 11.53 16.11 7.47
CA VAL A 274 10.70 15.04 8.04
C VAL A 274 9.35 15.64 8.40
N LEU A 275 8.30 15.30 7.63
CA LEU A 275 6.94 15.79 7.83
C LEU A 275 6.31 15.15 9.07
N SER A 276 6.46 13.83 9.21
CA SER A 276 6.01 13.08 10.38
C SER A 276 7.07 12.06 10.77
N PRO A 277 7.68 12.16 11.97
CA PRO A 277 8.71 11.23 12.39
C PRO A 277 8.15 9.82 12.60
N ALA A 278 8.99 8.81 12.37
CA ALA A 278 8.70 7.43 12.75
C ALA A 278 8.39 7.34 14.26
N GLN A 279 7.38 6.54 14.61
CA GLN A 279 6.90 6.34 15.99
C GLN A 279 7.54 5.12 16.64
#